data_AF-A0A7V2ALB8-F1
#
_entry.id   AF-A0A7V2ALB8-F1
#
_cell.length_a   1.000
_cell.length_b   1.000
_cell.length_c   1.000
_cell.angle_alpha   90.00
_cell.angle_beta   90.00
_cell.angle_gamma   90.00
#
_symmetry.space_group_name_H-M   'P 1'
#
loop_
_entity.id
_entity.type
_entity.pdbx_description
1 polymer ?
#
loop_
_entity_poly.entity_id
_entity_poly.type
_entity_poly.pdbx_seq_one_letter_code
_entity_poly.pdbx_strand_id
1 'polypeptide(L)'
;MKKRTRLLHAGRNPTDHHGIVNPPVYHASTILYATVADMEAAGRAPFDGVTYGLRGTPTTFAFQDAVSELEHGYRTIAVCSGLAAVTGPLMAFLKAGDHVLVPDSVYGPTRYFCDRKLSRFEIETTYYDPLAGAAIADQFQDNTRVLFMESPGSLTFQVQDIPAMTAAAKEKGIVTIIDNTWSAGHFFQPLDLGVDVSIQAATKYIGGHSDLMMGTITTTEETFLTVARGCDAVGFHAAPDDCYLALRGLRSLPARLAVHEQTALIL
;
A
#
# COMPACT_ATOMS: atom_id res chain seq x y z
N MET A 1 -16.73 7.48 -16.94
CA MET A 1 -16.29 6.16 -17.47
C MET A 1 -16.57 5.09 -16.42
N LYS A 2 -17.06 3.88 -16.78
CA LYS A 2 -17.40 2.82 -15.79
C LYS A 2 -16.13 2.35 -15.02
N LYS A 3 -16.24 1.95 -13.74
CA LYS A 3 -15.10 1.50 -12.88
C LYS A 3 -14.20 0.47 -13.57
N ARG A 4 -14.80 -0.55 -14.19
CA ARG A 4 -14.07 -1.58 -14.95
C ARG A 4 -13.27 -1.00 -16.12
N THR A 5 -13.84 -0.05 -16.85
CA THR A 5 -13.15 0.62 -17.96
C THR A 5 -12.01 1.49 -17.44
N ARG A 6 -12.17 2.20 -16.31
CA ARG A 6 -11.10 2.99 -15.67
C ARG A 6 -9.87 2.14 -15.38
N LEU A 7 -10.05 1.00 -14.72
CA LEU A 7 -8.95 0.08 -14.39
C LEU A 7 -8.21 -0.47 -15.62
N LEU A 8 -8.88 -0.67 -16.75
CA LEU A 8 -8.24 -1.15 -17.98
C LEU A 8 -7.33 -0.10 -18.64
N HIS A 9 -7.57 1.18 -18.38
CA HIS A 9 -6.78 2.30 -18.93
C HIS A 9 -5.82 2.91 -17.91
N ALA A 10 -6.05 2.70 -16.62
CA ALA A 10 -5.23 3.26 -15.55
C ALA A 10 -3.76 2.86 -15.69
N GLY A 11 -2.87 3.84 -15.52
CA GLY A 11 -1.42 3.64 -15.67
C GLY A 11 -0.93 3.43 -17.10
N ARG A 12 -1.76 3.66 -18.13
CA ARG A 12 -1.33 3.59 -19.54
C ARG A 12 -1.22 4.99 -20.10
N ASN A 13 -0.07 5.31 -20.68
CA ASN A 13 0.08 6.49 -21.53
C ASN A 13 0.69 6.12 -22.90
N PRO A 14 -0.11 5.60 -23.85
CA PRO A 14 0.42 5.14 -25.14
C PRO A 14 1.08 6.25 -25.97
N THR A 15 0.70 7.51 -25.80
CA THR A 15 1.30 8.64 -26.55
C THR A 15 2.76 8.86 -26.18
N ASP A 16 3.14 8.52 -24.94
CA ASP A 16 4.53 8.58 -24.47
C ASP A 16 5.34 7.34 -24.90
N HIS A 17 4.67 6.36 -25.51
CA HIS A 17 5.22 5.05 -25.85
C HIS A 17 4.90 4.64 -27.29
N HIS A 18 4.92 5.58 -28.24
CA HIS A 18 4.76 5.32 -29.68
C HIS A 18 3.46 4.58 -30.06
N GLY A 19 2.39 4.75 -29.27
CA GLY A 19 1.10 4.06 -29.47
C GLY A 19 1.06 2.63 -28.93
N ILE A 20 2.10 2.15 -28.25
CA ILE A 20 2.12 0.82 -27.63
C ILE A 20 1.18 0.81 -26.41
N VAL A 21 0.35 -0.23 -26.31
CA VAL A 21 -0.73 -0.31 -25.31
C VAL A 21 -0.22 -0.47 -23.87
N ASN A 22 0.80 -1.32 -23.66
CA ASN A 22 1.39 -1.51 -22.35
C ASN A 22 2.72 -0.73 -22.28
N PRO A 23 3.05 -0.11 -21.14
CA PRO A 23 4.33 0.59 -21.00
C PRO A 23 5.48 -0.39 -21.17
N PRO A 24 6.62 0.03 -21.76
CA PRO A 24 7.81 -0.80 -21.82
C PRO A 24 8.39 -1.00 -20.41
N VAL A 25 9.24 -2.03 -20.28
CA VAL A 25 9.98 -2.30 -19.03
C VAL A 25 11.27 -1.48 -19.05
N TYR A 26 11.39 -0.51 -18.16
CA TYR A 26 12.59 0.32 -18.01
C TYR A 26 13.51 -0.29 -16.95
N HIS A 27 14.58 -0.95 -17.38
CA HIS A 27 15.69 -1.38 -16.52
C HIS A 27 16.68 -0.23 -16.35
N ALA A 28 16.62 0.46 -15.22
CA ALA A 28 17.50 1.59 -14.93
C ALA A 28 17.85 1.67 -13.45
N SER A 29 19.08 2.12 -13.17
CA SER A 29 19.49 2.63 -11.86
C SER A 29 19.83 4.10 -11.98
N THR A 30 20.87 4.43 -12.75
CA THR A 30 21.37 5.79 -12.95
C THR A 30 20.55 6.51 -14.01
N ILE A 31 20.13 7.74 -13.69
CA ILE A 31 19.37 8.60 -14.58
C ILE A 31 20.26 9.79 -14.96
N LEU A 32 20.35 10.05 -16.27
CA LEU A 32 21.14 11.16 -16.78
C LEU A 32 20.30 12.43 -16.84
N TYR A 33 20.94 13.57 -16.57
CA TYR A 33 20.36 14.89 -16.68
C TYR A 33 21.07 15.66 -17.79
N ALA A 34 20.34 16.50 -18.52
CA ALA A 34 20.92 17.32 -19.59
C ALA A 34 21.86 18.39 -19.02
N THR A 35 21.54 18.92 -17.83
CA THR A 35 22.34 19.94 -17.15
C THR A 35 22.44 19.66 -15.64
N VAL A 36 23.42 20.28 -14.98
CA VAL A 36 23.53 20.27 -13.51
C VAL A 36 22.32 20.94 -12.86
N ALA A 37 21.78 21.99 -13.48
CA ALA A 37 20.59 22.67 -12.99
C ALA A 37 19.36 21.74 -12.95
N ASP A 38 19.20 20.87 -13.96
CA ASP A 38 18.13 19.86 -13.98
C ASP A 38 18.32 18.82 -12.88
N MET A 39 19.57 18.38 -12.65
CA MET A 39 19.91 17.46 -11.57
C MET A 39 19.58 18.06 -10.19
N GLU A 40 19.95 19.32 -9.95
CA GLU A 40 19.65 20.02 -8.69
C GLU A 40 18.15 20.24 -8.50
N ALA A 41 17.41 20.55 -9.58
CA ALA A 41 15.96 20.68 -9.55
C ALA A 41 15.28 19.37 -9.16
N ALA A 42 15.68 18.26 -9.79
CA ALA A 42 15.20 16.93 -9.45
C ALA A 42 15.55 16.53 -8.00
N GLY A 43 16.72 16.94 -7.50
CA GLY A 43 17.13 16.70 -6.11
C GLY A 43 16.23 17.38 -5.06
N ARG A 44 15.58 18.50 -5.40
CA ARG A 44 14.62 19.18 -4.52
C ARG A 44 13.25 18.52 -4.46
N ALA A 45 12.91 17.71 -5.47
CA ALA A 45 11.64 17.03 -5.63
C ALA A 45 11.83 15.55 -6.02
N PRO A 46 12.46 14.73 -5.16
CA PRO A 46 12.94 13.40 -5.54
C PRO A 46 11.83 12.40 -5.90
N PHE A 47 10.57 12.71 -5.58
CA PHE A 47 9.39 11.86 -5.80
C PHE A 47 8.44 12.38 -6.88
N ASP A 48 8.79 13.46 -7.60
CA ASP A 48 7.95 14.05 -8.66
C ASP A 48 8.39 13.66 -10.07
N GLY A 49 9.22 12.63 -10.19
CA GLY A 49 9.66 12.10 -11.49
C GLY A 49 10.77 11.07 -11.36
N VAL A 50 11.33 10.70 -12.51
CA VAL A 50 12.43 9.72 -12.59
C VAL A 50 13.72 10.40 -12.16
N THR A 51 14.22 10.06 -10.96
CA THR A 51 15.47 10.63 -10.43
C THR A 51 16.56 9.60 -10.20
N TYR A 52 16.17 8.43 -9.71
CA TYR A 52 17.04 7.27 -9.51
C TYR A 52 16.17 6.01 -9.58
N GLY A 53 16.67 4.93 -10.16
CA GLY A 53 15.88 3.71 -10.40
C GLY A 53 15.27 3.10 -9.13
N LEU A 54 15.90 3.29 -7.97
CA LEU A 54 15.34 2.90 -6.67
C LEU A 54 14.00 3.59 -6.37
N ARG A 55 13.82 4.83 -6.82
CA ARG A 55 12.61 5.64 -6.64
C ARG A 55 11.57 5.41 -7.71
N GLY A 56 11.85 4.50 -8.65
CA GLY A 56 10.96 4.11 -9.72
C GLY A 56 11.37 4.62 -11.10
N THR A 57 10.80 3.94 -12.09
CA THR A 57 10.93 4.26 -13.51
C THR A 57 9.52 4.50 -14.09
N PRO A 58 9.37 4.89 -15.36
CA PRO A 58 8.05 5.02 -15.96
C PRO A 58 7.21 3.73 -15.87
N THR A 59 7.84 2.53 -15.86
CA THR A 59 7.14 1.26 -15.63
C THR A 59 6.56 1.16 -14.21
N THR A 60 7.34 1.57 -13.21
CA THR A 60 6.91 1.61 -11.80
C THR A 60 5.77 2.60 -11.62
N PHE A 61 5.90 3.80 -12.19
CA PHE A 61 4.90 4.86 -12.07
C PHE A 61 3.59 4.47 -12.73
N ALA A 62 3.64 3.87 -13.93
CA ALA A 62 2.47 3.30 -14.58
C ALA A 62 1.72 2.30 -13.67
N PHE A 63 2.44 1.44 -12.94
CA PHE A 63 1.81 0.53 -11.99
C PHE A 63 1.22 1.26 -10.77
N GLN A 64 1.98 2.16 -10.15
CA GLN A 64 1.55 2.95 -8.99
C GLN A 64 0.33 3.82 -9.30
N ASP A 65 0.28 4.45 -10.46
CA ASP A 65 -0.86 5.26 -10.90
C ASP A 65 -2.12 4.40 -11.07
N ALA A 66 -1.96 3.18 -11.61
CA ALA A 66 -3.07 2.26 -11.76
C ALA A 66 -3.66 1.80 -10.42
N VAL A 67 -2.82 1.61 -9.40
CA VAL A 67 -3.25 1.25 -8.04
C VAL A 67 -3.85 2.45 -7.31
N SER A 68 -3.27 3.64 -7.47
CA SER A 68 -3.81 4.88 -6.87
C SER A 68 -5.24 5.15 -7.37
N GLU A 69 -5.46 4.99 -8.67
CA GLU A 69 -6.78 5.08 -9.29
C GLU A 69 -7.74 3.97 -8.82
N LEU A 70 -7.24 2.75 -8.58
CA LEU A 70 -8.05 1.62 -8.09
C LEU A 70 -8.56 1.85 -6.65
N GLU A 71 -7.69 2.38 -5.80
CA GLU A 71 -7.93 2.59 -4.36
C GLU A 71 -8.42 4.00 -3.99
N HIS A 72 -8.63 4.86 -5.00
CA HIS A 72 -9.00 6.27 -4.83
C HIS A 72 -8.01 7.06 -3.96
N GLY A 73 -6.72 6.70 -4.02
CA GLY A 73 -5.66 7.33 -3.25
C GLY A 73 -4.98 8.48 -3.97
N TYR A 74 -4.18 9.25 -3.22
CA TYR A 74 -3.38 10.33 -3.77
C TYR A 74 -2.23 9.79 -4.63
N ARG A 75 -1.39 8.93 -4.04
CA ARG A 75 -0.25 8.27 -4.69
C ARG A 75 -0.03 6.90 -4.06
N THR A 76 0.59 6.01 -4.84
CA THR A 76 0.98 4.66 -4.40
C THR A 76 2.49 4.50 -4.47
N ILE A 77 3.07 3.79 -3.52
CA ILE A 77 4.47 3.36 -3.51
C ILE A 77 4.51 1.85 -3.71
N ALA A 78 5.30 1.38 -4.67
CA ALA A 78 5.52 -0.05 -4.92
C ALA A 78 6.79 -0.54 -4.22
N VAL A 79 6.69 -1.68 -3.52
CA VAL A 79 7.77 -2.25 -2.71
C VAL A 79 7.92 -3.77 -2.93
N CYS A 80 9.08 -4.33 -2.59
CA CYS A 80 9.48 -5.70 -2.95
C CYS A 80 8.66 -6.85 -2.36
N SER A 81 7.72 -6.59 -1.45
CA SER A 81 6.82 -7.62 -0.90
C SER A 81 5.66 -7.00 -0.13
N GLY A 82 4.59 -7.79 0.12
CA GLY A 82 3.53 -7.39 1.04
C GLY A 82 4.04 -7.07 2.44
N LEU A 83 5.05 -7.79 2.94
CA LEU A 83 5.64 -7.49 4.25
C LEU A 83 6.43 -6.15 4.23
N ALA A 84 7.07 -5.79 3.13
CA ALA A 84 7.66 -4.46 2.98
C ALA A 84 6.56 -3.37 3.00
N ALA A 85 5.39 -3.65 2.42
CA ALA A 85 4.25 -2.73 2.46
C ALA A 85 3.65 -2.56 3.87
N VAL A 86 3.74 -3.58 4.72
CA VAL A 86 3.38 -3.48 6.15
C VAL A 86 4.46 -2.70 6.93
N THR A 87 5.70 -3.12 6.80
CA THR A 87 6.79 -2.65 7.67
C THR A 87 7.28 -1.25 7.34
N GLY A 88 7.22 -0.84 6.07
CA GLY A 88 7.63 0.51 5.63
C GLY A 88 6.82 1.61 6.33
N PRO A 89 5.48 1.63 6.22
CA PRO A 89 4.64 2.60 6.90
C PRO A 89 4.76 2.55 8.42
N LEU A 90 4.79 1.36 9.03
CA LEU A 90 4.97 1.23 10.49
C LEU A 90 6.27 1.91 10.94
N MET A 91 7.39 1.64 10.26
CA MET A 91 8.68 2.26 10.57
C MET A 91 8.75 3.76 10.18
N ALA A 92 7.89 4.23 9.30
CA ALA A 92 7.82 5.64 8.91
C ALA A 92 7.10 6.49 9.97
N PHE A 93 6.12 5.92 10.68
CA PHE A 93 5.31 6.64 11.67
C PHE A 93 5.72 6.37 13.12
N LEU A 94 6.37 5.24 13.42
CA LEU A 94 6.71 4.84 14.78
C LEU A 94 8.19 5.06 15.09
N LYS A 95 8.47 5.49 16.31
CA LYS A 95 9.81 5.59 16.91
C LYS A 95 9.79 5.05 18.36
N ALA A 96 10.97 4.92 18.96
CA ALA A 96 11.11 4.49 20.35
C ALA A 96 10.20 5.27 21.30
N GLY A 97 9.49 4.53 22.17
CA GLY A 97 8.50 5.04 23.11
C GLY A 97 7.08 5.16 22.56
N ASP A 98 6.86 4.98 21.24
CA ASP A 98 5.51 4.97 20.67
C ASP A 98 4.79 3.62 20.87
N HIS A 99 3.48 3.65 20.72
CA HIS A 99 2.60 2.49 20.80
C HIS A 99 1.78 2.32 19.51
N VAL A 100 1.57 1.05 19.10
CA VAL A 100 0.71 0.65 17.98
C VAL A 100 -0.34 -0.36 18.42
N LEU A 101 -1.57 -0.18 17.93
CA LEU A 101 -2.65 -1.17 18.05
C LEU A 101 -2.75 -2.00 16.77
N VAL A 102 -2.89 -3.32 16.92
CA VAL A 102 -2.94 -4.28 15.81
C VAL A 102 -4.05 -5.32 16.07
N PRO A 103 -4.87 -5.75 15.09
CA PRO A 103 -5.92 -6.73 15.38
C PRO A 103 -5.32 -8.07 15.76
N ASP A 104 -5.99 -8.81 16.65
CA ASP A 104 -5.48 -10.10 17.09
C ASP A 104 -5.40 -11.12 15.92
N SER A 105 -6.28 -10.99 14.93
CA SER A 105 -6.33 -11.80 13.72
C SER A 105 -5.41 -11.31 12.58
N VAL A 106 -4.42 -10.46 12.86
CA VAL A 106 -3.49 -9.95 11.85
C VAL A 106 -2.67 -11.06 11.20
N TYR A 107 -2.26 -10.85 9.94
CA TYR A 107 -1.31 -11.69 9.24
C TYR A 107 -0.07 -12.03 10.09
N GLY A 108 0.26 -13.33 10.20
CA GLY A 108 1.28 -13.84 11.11
C GLY A 108 2.65 -13.13 11.03
N PRO A 109 3.21 -12.86 9.85
CA PRO A 109 4.43 -12.06 9.70
C PRO A 109 4.33 -10.61 10.20
N THR A 110 3.16 -9.99 10.14
CA THR A 110 2.92 -8.66 10.75
C THR A 110 3.06 -8.76 12.27
N ARG A 111 2.39 -9.74 12.90
CA ARG A 111 2.55 -10.04 14.33
C ARG A 111 4.01 -10.33 14.71
N TYR A 112 4.68 -11.18 13.92
CA TYR A 112 6.10 -11.48 14.12
C TYR A 112 6.97 -10.22 14.07
N PHE A 113 6.72 -9.32 13.12
CA PHE A 113 7.43 -8.05 13.04
C PHE A 113 7.21 -7.18 14.28
N CYS A 114 5.97 -7.06 14.75
CA CYS A 114 5.64 -6.31 15.95
C CYS A 114 6.35 -6.90 17.19
N ASP A 115 6.18 -8.21 17.42
CA ASP A 115 6.72 -8.90 18.61
C ASP A 115 8.26 -8.94 18.63
N ARG A 116 8.92 -9.01 17.46
CA ARG A 116 10.36 -9.31 17.38
C ARG A 116 11.22 -8.16 16.87
N LYS A 117 10.64 -7.21 16.16
CA LYS A 117 11.37 -6.06 15.58
C LYS A 117 10.97 -4.76 16.27
N LEU A 118 9.69 -4.44 16.35
CA LEU A 118 9.23 -3.20 17.00
C LEU A 118 9.61 -3.18 18.49
N SER A 119 9.45 -4.29 19.20
CA SER A 119 9.89 -4.43 20.59
C SER A 119 11.37 -4.12 20.81
N ARG A 120 12.25 -4.46 19.85
CA ARG A 120 13.69 -4.15 19.92
C ARG A 120 14.00 -2.67 19.73
N PHE A 121 13.07 -1.92 19.15
CA PHE A 121 13.15 -0.47 18.97
C PHE A 121 12.36 0.29 20.05
N GLU A 122 12.00 -0.38 21.15
CA GLU A 122 11.23 0.19 22.25
C GLU A 122 9.86 0.73 21.80
N ILE A 123 9.28 0.11 20.77
CA ILE A 123 7.91 0.39 20.31
C ILE A 123 6.99 -0.69 20.88
N GLU A 124 5.95 -0.26 21.58
CA GLU A 124 4.98 -1.15 22.22
C GLU A 124 3.88 -1.55 21.23
N THR A 125 3.38 -2.79 21.34
CA THR A 125 2.24 -3.26 20.56
C THR A 125 1.18 -3.85 21.48
N THR A 126 -0.05 -3.35 21.35
CA THR A 126 -1.24 -3.98 21.96
C THR A 126 -2.07 -4.64 20.86
N TYR A 127 -2.52 -5.87 21.11
CA TYR A 127 -3.42 -6.58 20.21
C TYR A 127 -4.87 -6.40 20.66
N TYR A 128 -5.75 -6.02 19.73
CA TYR A 128 -7.16 -5.73 20.02
C TYR A 128 -8.09 -6.77 19.37
N ASP A 129 -9.28 -6.94 19.94
CA ASP A 129 -10.35 -7.76 19.35
C ASP A 129 -10.78 -7.16 17.99
N PRO A 130 -10.67 -7.87 16.86
CA PRO A 130 -11.07 -7.37 15.53
C PRO A 130 -12.51 -6.83 15.46
N LEU A 131 -13.39 -7.20 16.39
CA LEU A 131 -14.77 -6.72 16.47
C LEU A 131 -14.98 -5.54 17.44
N ALA A 132 -13.90 -4.90 17.91
CA ALA A 132 -13.99 -3.79 18.87
C ALA A 132 -14.79 -2.58 18.34
N GLY A 133 -14.75 -2.32 17.03
CA GLY A 133 -15.43 -1.15 16.43
C GLY A 133 -15.06 0.14 17.16
N ALA A 134 -16.07 0.93 17.56
CA ALA A 134 -15.87 2.17 18.30
C ALA A 134 -15.18 1.99 19.68
N ALA A 135 -15.28 0.81 20.31
CA ALA A 135 -14.63 0.52 21.59
C ALA A 135 -13.09 0.45 21.48
N ILE A 136 -12.53 0.54 20.28
CA ILE A 136 -11.08 0.72 20.09
C ILE A 136 -10.55 1.97 20.80
N ALA A 137 -11.39 2.98 20.98
CA ALA A 137 -11.04 4.24 21.63
C ALA A 137 -10.54 4.04 23.07
N ASP A 138 -11.09 3.04 23.78
CA ASP A 138 -10.75 2.73 25.18
C ASP A 138 -9.35 2.10 25.31
N GLN A 139 -8.75 1.66 24.20
CA GLN A 139 -7.42 1.03 24.16
C GLN A 139 -6.33 2.00 23.71
N PHE A 140 -6.69 3.25 23.37
CA PHE A 140 -5.70 4.27 23.05
C PHE A 140 -4.94 4.71 24.30
N GLN A 141 -3.62 4.77 24.17
CA GLN A 141 -2.69 5.30 25.15
C GLN A 141 -2.21 6.69 24.70
N ASP A 142 -1.64 7.50 25.59
CA ASP A 142 -1.11 8.83 25.26
C ASP A 142 0.01 8.79 24.21
N ASN A 143 0.72 7.67 24.13
CA ASN A 143 1.77 7.39 23.14
C ASN A 143 1.28 6.54 21.94
N THR A 144 -0.02 6.24 21.80
CA THR A 144 -0.52 5.59 20.58
C THR A 144 -0.30 6.50 19.39
N ARG A 145 0.35 5.98 18.34
CA ARG A 145 0.57 6.73 17.08
C ARG A 145 -0.04 6.06 15.86
N VAL A 146 -0.20 4.73 15.91
CA VAL A 146 -0.76 3.97 14.79
C VAL A 146 -1.87 3.04 15.27
N LEU A 147 -2.97 3.03 14.53
CA LEU A 147 -3.96 1.96 14.52
C LEU A 147 -3.81 1.19 13.21
N PHE A 148 -3.27 -0.03 13.29
CA PHE A 148 -3.18 -0.96 12.18
C PHE A 148 -4.44 -1.82 12.15
N MET A 149 -5.04 -2.02 10.97
CA MET A 149 -6.27 -2.77 10.76
C MET A 149 -6.08 -3.82 9.66
N GLU A 150 -6.91 -4.86 9.64
CA GLU A 150 -6.93 -5.89 8.60
C GLU A 150 -8.35 -6.46 8.50
N SER A 151 -9.03 -6.20 7.39
CA SER A 151 -10.46 -6.53 7.23
C SER A 151 -10.74 -7.09 5.83
N PRO A 152 -11.20 -8.36 5.71
CA PRO A 152 -11.35 -9.33 6.79
C PRO A 152 -10.02 -9.75 7.43
N GLY A 153 -10.05 -10.13 8.71
CA GLY A 153 -8.86 -10.63 9.41
C GLY A 153 -8.32 -11.93 8.82
N SER A 154 -7.00 -12.13 8.86
CA SER A 154 -6.33 -13.32 8.35
C SER A 154 -6.89 -14.60 8.96
N LEU A 155 -7.17 -15.59 8.10
CA LEU A 155 -7.67 -16.94 8.42
C LEU A 155 -9.09 -17.01 9.00
N THR A 156 -9.47 -16.09 9.88
CA THR A 156 -10.73 -16.12 10.63
C THR A 156 -11.79 -15.13 10.13
N PHE A 157 -11.45 -14.27 9.17
CA PHE A 157 -12.38 -13.46 8.37
C PHE A 157 -13.30 -12.50 9.17
N GLN A 158 -12.91 -12.04 10.35
CA GLN A 158 -13.65 -10.97 11.04
C GLN A 158 -13.63 -9.70 10.19
N VAL A 159 -14.79 -9.10 9.95
CA VAL A 159 -14.92 -7.83 9.25
C VAL A 159 -15.02 -6.71 10.29
N GLN A 160 -14.04 -5.81 10.28
CA GLN A 160 -13.96 -4.71 11.25
C GLN A 160 -14.86 -3.53 10.83
N ASP A 161 -15.38 -2.78 11.81
CA ASP A 161 -16.10 -1.52 11.57
C ASP A 161 -15.11 -0.36 11.31
N ILE A 162 -14.58 -0.33 10.09
CA ILE A 162 -13.55 0.64 9.69
C ILE A 162 -14.00 2.09 9.89
N PRO A 163 -15.22 2.53 9.49
CA PRO A 163 -15.66 3.90 9.74
C PRO A 163 -15.67 4.29 11.22
N ALA A 164 -16.12 3.41 12.12
CA ALA A 164 -16.10 3.71 13.55
C ALA A 164 -14.67 3.84 14.10
N MET A 165 -13.77 2.96 13.65
CA MET A 165 -12.38 2.92 14.10
C MET A 165 -11.57 4.11 13.58
N THR A 166 -11.74 4.51 12.33
CA THR A 166 -11.07 5.68 11.75
C THR A 166 -11.57 6.98 12.38
N ALA A 167 -12.88 7.08 12.68
CA ALA A 167 -13.44 8.22 13.42
C ALA A 167 -12.78 8.37 14.81
N ALA A 168 -12.68 7.28 15.57
CA ALA A 168 -12.03 7.29 16.89
C ALA A 168 -10.54 7.67 16.82
N ALA A 169 -9.80 7.12 15.85
CA ALA A 169 -8.38 7.43 15.66
C ALA A 169 -8.15 8.91 15.29
N LYS A 170 -9.01 9.45 14.42
CA LYS A 170 -8.94 10.85 13.97
C LYS A 170 -9.10 11.85 15.12
N GLU A 171 -9.99 11.58 16.09
CA GLU A 171 -10.16 12.44 17.27
C GLU A 171 -8.88 12.60 18.11
N LYS A 172 -7.97 11.63 18.02
CA LYS A 172 -6.70 11.59 18.75
C LYS A 172 -5.48 11.90 17.88
N GLY A 173 -5.66 12.16 16.58
CA GLY A 173 -4.55 12.33 15.64
C GLY A 173 -3.70 11.07 15.46
N ILE A 174 -4.31 9.88 15.61
CA ILE A 174 -3.66 8.59 15.41
C ILE A 174 -3.73 8.24 13.92
N VAL A 175 -2.59 7.84 13.33
CA VAL A 175 -2.53 7.43 11.92
C VAL A 175 -3.14 6.04 11.77
N THR A 176 -3.97 5.88 10.75
CA THR A 176 -4.64 4.61 10.44
C THR A 176 -4.00 3.93 9.24
N ILE A 177 -3.67 2.65 9.40
CA ILE A 177 -3.09 1.81 8.35
C ILE A 177 -3.99 0.58 8.21
N ILE A 178 -4.34 0.18 6.99
CA ILE A 178 -5.11 -1.06 6.77
C ILE A 178 -4.42 -1.98 5.77
N ASP A 179 -4.31 -3.26 6.11
CA ASP A 179 -4.06 -4.32 5.12
C ASP A 179 -5.36 -4.61 4.36
N ASN A 180 -5.41 -4.14 3.11
CA ASN A 180 -6.54 -4.25 2.20
C ASN A 180 -6.35 -5.38 1.17
N THR A 181 -5.39 -6.29 1.38
CA THR A 181 -5.02 -7.34 0.42
C THR A 181 -6.22 -8.17 -0.02
N TRP A 182 -7.12 -8.50 0.91
CA TRP A 182 -8.24 -9.40 0.63
C TRP A 182 -9.28 -8.81 -0.33
N SER A 183 -9.54 -7.51 -0.23
CA SER A 183 -10.49 -6.82 -1.11
C SER A 183 -9.90 -6.50 -2.50
N ALA A 184 -8.56 -6.63 -2.61
CA ALA A 184 -7.75 -6.27 -3.78
C ALA A 184 -7.88 -4.80 -4.19
N GLY A 185 -8.31 -3.90 -3.29
CA GLY A 185 -8.72 -2.54 -3.63
C GLY A 185 -9.93 -2.48 -4.57
N HIS A 186 -10.53 -3.62 -4.94
CA HIS A 186 -11.63 -3.67 -5.90
C HIS A 186 -12.98 -3.62 -5.18
N PHE A 187 -13.12 -4.41 -4.11
CA PHE A 187 -14.35 -4.55 -3.35
C PHE A 187 -14.49 -3.55 -2.20
N PHE A 188 -13.37 -3.00 -1.71
CA PHE A 188 -13.34 -2.09 -0.58
C PHE A 188 -12.40 -0.91 -0.84
N GLN A 189 -12.85 0.31 -0.52
CA GLN A 189 -12.15 1.57 -0.72
C GLN A 189 -11.87 2.22 0.64
N PRO A 190 -10.80 1.81 1.34
CA PRO A 190 -10.57 2.22 2.72
C PRO A 190 -10.29 3.72 2.87
N LEU A 191 -9.64 4.34 1.89
CA LEU A 191 -9.28 5.76 1.94
C LEU A 191 -10.53 6.66 1.91
N ASP A 192 -11.57 6.23 1.18
CA ASP A 192 -12.89 6.91 1.18
C ASP A 192 -13.58 6.86 2.56
N LEU A 193 -13.16 5.94 3.44
CA LEU A 193 -13.70 5.73 4.79
C LEU A 193 -12.80 6.30 5.89
N GLY A 194 -11.86 7.17 5.53
CA GLY A 194 -11.01 7.90 6.47
C GLY A 194 -9.76 7.14 6.90
N VAL A 195 -9.38 6.07 6.20
CA VAL A 195 -8.05 5.45 6.41
C VAL A 195 -6.96 6.32 5.78
N ASP A 196 -5.82 6.47 6.46
CA ASP A 196 -4.72 7.30 5.98
C ASP A 196 -3.77 6.57 5.01
N VAL A 197 -3.58 5.26 5.23
CA VAL A 197 -2.70 4.39 4.44
C VAL A 197 -3.34 3.03 4.20
N SER A 198 -3.49 2.64 2.93
CA SER A 198 -3.91 1.31 2.51
C SER A 198 -2.73 0.52 1.98
N ILE A 199 -2.48 -0.66 2.52
CA ILE A 199 -1.41 -1.55 2.09
C ILE A 199 -2.00 -2.81 1.46
N GLN A 200 -1.31 -3.37 0.47
CA GLN A 200 -1.67 -4.67 -0.07
C GLN A 200 -0.43 -5.51 -0.36
N ALA A 201 -0.53 -6.82 -0.15
CA ALA A 201 0.34 -7.79 -0.79
C ALA A 201 -0.10 -7.97 -2.24
N ALA A 202 0.47 -7.17 -3.14
CA ALA A 202 0.24 -7.27 -4.58
C ALA A 202 0.61 -8.64 -5.17
N THR A 203 1.41 -9.44 -4.46
CA THR A 203 1.58 -10.89 -4.65
C THR A 203 0.27 -11.65 -4.87
N LYS A 204 -0.83 -11.22 -4.23
CA LYS A 204 -2.10 -11.94 -4.19
C LYS A 204 -2.98 -11.60 -5.40
N TYR A 205 -4.15 -10.98 -5.20
CA TYR A 205 -5.11 -10.78 -6.29
C TYR A 205 -4.62 -9.85 -7.39
N ILE A 206 -3.81 -8.83 -7.07
CA ILE A 206 -3.24 -7.91 -8.06
C ILE A 206 -2.37 -8.69 -9.06
N GLY A 207 -1.35 -9.41 -8.58
CA GLY A 207 -0.51 -10.28 -9.40
C GLY A 207 -1.33 -11.41 -10.02
N GLY A 208 -2.04 -12.18 -9.20
CA GLY A 208 -3.11 -13.10 -9.61
C GLY A 208 -2.65 -14.41 -10.24
N HIS A 209 -1.35 -14.64 -10.39
CA HIS A 209 -0.78 -15.78 -11.12
C HIS A 209 0.34 -16.51 -10.37
N SER A 210 0.56 -16.18 -9.08
CA SER A 210 1.52 -16.86 -8.20
C SER A 210 2.98 -16.82 -8.69
N ASP A 211 3.36 -15.78 -9.43
CA ASP A 211 4.63 -15.66 -10.15
C ASP A 211 5.41 -14.37 -9.86
N LEU A 212 4.94 -13.55 -8.91
CA LEU A 212 5.63 -12.33 -8.46
C LEU A 212 5.50 -12.12 -6.95
N MET A 213 6.43 -11.36 -6.37
CA MET A 213 6.38 -10.90 -4.98
C MET A 213 6.42 -9.38 -4.95
N MET A 214 5.37 -8.74 -4.45
CA MET A 214 5.30 -7.29 -4.40
C MET A 214 4.29 -6.82 -3.35
N GLY A 215 4.47 -5.59 -2.87
CA GLY A 215 3.50 -4.87 -2.05
C GLY A 215 3.22 -3.48 -2.62
N THR A 216 2.07 -2.93 -2.26
CA THR A 216 1.67 -1.56 -2.58
C THR A 216 1.29 -0.82 -1.31
N ILE A 217 1.62 0.46 -1.25
CA ILE A 217 1.23 1.36 -0.17
C ILE A 217 0.56 2.58 -0.80
N THR A 218 -0.76 2.64 -0.72
CA THR A 218 -1.56 3.75 -1.22
C THR A 218 -1.85 4.73 -0.09
N THR A 219 -1.58 6.02 -0.28
CA THR A 219 -1.66 7.03 0.78
C THR A 219 -2.65 8.14 0.45
N THR A 220 -3.06 8.89 1.48
CA THR A 220 -3.57 10.25 1.31
C THR A 220 -2.43 11.21 0.93
N GLU A 221 -2.76 12.45 0.59
CA GLU A 221 -1.75 13.48 0.32
C GLU A 221 -0.93 13.80 1.57
N GLU A 222 -1.57 13.85 2.74
CA GLU A 222 -0.95 14.17 4.02
C GLU A 222 0.11 13.15 4.44
N THR A 223 -0.13 11.86 4.21
CA THR A 223 0.78 10.78 4.64
C THR A 223 1.83 10.41 3.60
N PHE A 224 1.68 10.82 2.35
CA PHE A 224 2.54 10.40 1.23
C PHE A 224 4.03 10.62 1.50
N LEU A 225 4.43 11.86 1.86
CA LEU A 225 5.85 12.18 2.02
C LEU A 225 6.51 11.43 3.18
N THR A 226 5.79 11.22 4.28
CA THR A 226 6.30 10.46 5.42
C THR A 226 6.57 9.01 5.02
N VAL A 227 5.61 8.36 4.37
CA VAL A 227 5.74 6.97 3.92
C VAL A 227 6.82 6.83 2.83
N ALA A 228 6.81 7.71 1.83
CA ALA A 228 7.78 7.68 0.72
C ALA A 228 9.22 7.82 1.23
N ARG A 229 9.47 8.77 2.14
CA ARG A 229 10.79 8.94 2.77
C ARG A 229 11.17 7.77 3.65
N GLY A 230 10.20 7.21 4.41
CA GLY A 230 10.44 6.02 5.22
C GLY A 230 10.88 4.82 4.39
N CYS A 231 10.23 4.57 3.25
CA CYS A 231 10.60 3.50 2.33
C CYS A 231 11.94 3.75 1.63
N ASP A 232 12.20 4.97 1.14
CA ASP A 232 13.48 5.36 0.50
C ASP A 232 14.65 5.18 1.47
N ALA A 233 14.48 5.56 2.75
CA ALA A 233 15.51 5.47 3.79
C ALA A 233 15.97 4.03 4.09
N VAL A 234 15.12 3.02 3.83
CA VAL A 234 15.46 1.60 4.01
C VAL A 234 15.63 0.84 2.69
N GLY A 235 15.60 1.56 1.56
CA GLY A 235 15.81 1.00 0.24
C GLY A 235 14.68 0.10 -0.28
N PHE A 236 13.47 0.24 0.26
CA PHE A 236 12.31 -0.49 -0.23
C PHE A 236 11.90 0.03 -1.61
N HIS A 237 11.92 -0.87 -2.59
CA HIS A 237 11.55 -0.60 -3.98
C HIS A 237 10.99 -1.87 -4.62
N ALA A 238 10.35 -1.74 -5.78
CA ALA A 238 9.90 -2.87 -6.60
C ALA A 238 10.70 -2.96 -7.90
N ALA A 239 10.96 -4.18 -8.37
CA ALA A 239 11.64 -4.42 -9.64
C ALA A 239 10.70 -4.07 -10.82
N PRO A 240 11.24 -3.53 -11.93
CA PRO A 240 10.41 -3.07 -13.05
C PRO A 240 9.65 -4.22 -13.74
N ASP A 241 10.22 -5.42 -13.80
CA ASP A 241 9.53 -6.61 -14.34
C ASP A 241 8.32 -7.00 -13.48
N ASP A 242 8.45 -6.97 -12.15
CA ASP A 242 7.33 -7.26 -11.23
C ASP A 242 6.23 -6.20 -11.34
N CYS A 243 6.60 -4.92 -11.45
CA CYS A 243 5.64 -3.85 -11.73
C CYS A 243 4.89 -4.08 -13.04
N TYR A 244 5.59 -4.49 -14.10
CA TYR A 244 4.98 -4.81 -15.38
C TYR A 244 4.02 -6.01 -15.28
N LEU A 245 4.43 -7.10 -14.61
CA LEU A 245 3.60 -8.29 -14.42
C LEU A 245 2.34 -7.99 -13.60
N ALA A 246 2.45 -7.22 -12.51
CA ALA A 246 1.30 -6.83 -11.71
C ALA A 246 0.36 -5.88 -12.47
N LEU A 247 0.92 -4.94 -13.24
CA LEU A 247 0.12 -4.06 -14.10
C LEU A 247 -0.65 -4.86 -15.15
N ARG A 248 -0.07 -5.95 -15.67
CA ARG A 248 -0.77 -6.91 -16.53
C ARG A 248 -1.84 -7.68 -15.76
N GLY A 249 -1.56 -8.10 -14.52
CA GLY A 249 -2.50 -8.76 -13.61
C GLY A 249 -3.77 -7.93 -13.33
N LEU A 250 -3.62 -6.61 -13.12
CA LEU A 250 -4.74 -5.68 -12.90
C LEU A 250 -5.76 -5.68 -14.04
N ARG A 251 -5.33 -5.97 -15.28
CA ARG A 251 -6.22 -5.92 -16.45
C ARG A 251 -7.33 -6.98 -16.42
N SER A 252 -7.07 -8.10 -15.74
CA SER A 252 -8.03 -9.19 -15.59
C SER A 252 -8.67 -9.23 -14.20
N LEU A 253 -8.26 -8.34 -13.28
CA LEU A 253 -8.68 -8.37 -11.88
C LEU A 253 -10.20 -8.44 -11.69
N PRO A 254 -11.04 -7.57 -12.32
CA PRO A 254 -12.48 -7.63 -12.10
C PRO A 254 -13.12 -8.92 -12.62
N ALA A 255 -12.59 -9.49 -13.70
CA ALA A 255 -13.09 -10.74 -14.25
C ALA A 255 -12.72 -11.94 -13.37
N ARG A 256 -11.47 -11.99 -12.89
CA ARG A 256 -11.00 -13.02 -11.96
C ARG A 256 -11.76 -12.97 -10.64
N LEU A 257 -11.90 -11.79 -10.04
CA LEU A 257 -12.60 -11.64 -8.76
C LEU A 257 -14.08 -12.01 -8.83
N ALA A 258 -14.77 -11.72 -9.94
CA ALA A 258 -16.16 -12.15 -10.11
C ALA A 258 -16.31 -13.67 -10.10
N VAL A 259 -15.36 -14.40 -10.71
CA VAL A 259 -15.35 -15.87 -10.68
C VAL A 259 -14.98 -16.38 -9.29
N HIS A 260 -13.97 -15.78 -8.63
CA HIS A 260 -13.60 -16.14 -7.26
C HIS A 260 -14.78 -16.01 -6.29
N GLU A 261 -15.49 -14.88 -6.33
CA GLU A 261 -16.68 -14.63 -5.50
C GLU A 261 -17.77 -15.66 -5.78
N GLN A 262 -18.13 -15.86 -7.04
CA GLN A 262 -19.18 -16.82 -7.43
C GLN A 262 -18.84 -18.24 -6.97
N THR A 263 -17.60 -18.69 -7.15
CA THR A 263 -17.16 -20.01 -6.74
C THR A 263 -17.10 -20.14 -5.21
N ALA A 264 -16.61 -19.13 -4.51
CA ALA A 264 -16.50 -19.19 -3.04
C ALA A 264 -17.87 -19.26 -2.34
N LEU A 265 -18.91 -18.61 -2.89
CA LEU A 265 -20.25 -18.61 -2.30
C LEU A 265 -21.01 -19.94 -2.44
N ILE A 266 -20.55 -20.86 -3.28
CA ILE A 266 -21.18 -22.17 -3.50
C ILE A 266 -20.41 -23.34 -2.89
N LEU A 267 -19.22 -23.09 -2.35
CA LEU A 267 -18.39 -24.06 -1.62
C LEU A 267 -18.73 -24.02 -0.13
#